data_AF-A0A845Y3N9-F1
#
_entry.id   AF-A0A845Y3N9-F1
#
_cell.length_a   1.000
_cell.length_b   1.000
_cell.length_c   1.000
_cell.angle_alpha   90.00
_cell.angle_beta   90.00
_cell.angle_gamma   90.00
#
_symmetry.space_group_name_H-M   'P 1'
#
loop_
_entity.id
_entity.type
_entity.pdbx_description
1 polymer ?
#
loop_
_entity_poly.entity_id
_entity_poly.type
_entity_poly.pdbx_seq_one_letter_code
_entity_poly.pdbx_strand_id
1 'polypeptide(L)'
;MTSSNLEGAILIQANMPETELNNINLDEALLLDTILTNAKNLQASQLDQAYICGVQLPRYLNIEPNRNCEEVELMLAKEYAWLKNQAAARKFIRDLRNEFSW
;
A
#
# COMPACT_ATOMS: atom_id res chain seq x y z
N MET A 1 -2.82 6.28 -24.22
CA MET A 1 -2.64 6.33 -22.75
C MET A 1 -2.02 5.01 -22.34
N THR A 2 -0.79 5.03 -21.84
CA THR A 2 -0.11 3.83 -21.34
C THR A 2 -0.72 3.44 -20.01
N SER A 3 -1.32 2.25 -19.93
CA SER A 3 -1.65 1.62 -18.66
C SER A 3 -0.36 1.40 -17.88
N SER A 4 -0.21 2.04 -16.73
CA SER A 4 0.89 1.72 -15.81
C SER A 4 0.62 0.37 -15.16
N ASN A 5 1.62 -0.53 -15.17
CA ASN A 5 1.53 -1.81 -14.46
C ASN A 5 2.37 -1.72 -13.17
N LEU A 6 1.71 -1.81 -12.02
CA LEU A 6 2.31 -1.90 -10.69
C LEU A 6 1.94 -3.23 -10.00
N GLU A 7 1.61 -4.24 -10.78
CA GLU A 7 1.37 -5.61 -10.30
C GLU A 7 2.55 -6.10 -9.45
N GLY A 8 2.26 -6.59 -8.25
CA GLY A 8 3.25 -7.05 -7.28
C GLY A 8 4.22 -5.97 -6.75
N ALA A 9 4.00 -4.68 -7.05
CA ALA A 9 4.89 -3.61 -6.60
C ALA A 9 4.82 -3.42 -5.08
N ILE A 10 5.95 -3.07 -4.46
CA ILE A 10 6.06 -2.75 -3.03
C ILE A 10 6.21 -1.24 -2.86
N LEU A 11 5.17 -0.61 -2.33
CA LEU A 11 5.06 0.83 -2.12
C LEU A 11 4.94 1.10 -0.61
N ILE A 12 6.05 1.50 0.00
CA ILE A 12 6.14 1.82 1.43
C ILE A 12 6.30 3.32 1.57
N GLN A 13 5.37 3.98 2.28
CA GLN A 13 5.34 5.44 2.48
C GLN A 13 5.44 6.25 1.19
N ALA A 14 5.02 5.65 0.06
CA ALA A 14 5.04 6.33 -1.22
C ALA A 14 4.01 7.47 -1.21
N ASN A 15 4.40 8.62 -1.76
CA ASN A 15 3.50 9.76 -1.93
C ASN A 15 3.15 9.87 -3.41
N MET A 16 1.88 9.64 -3.75
CA MET A 16 1.37 9.73 -5.12
C MET A 16 0.18 10.71 -5.20
N PRO A 17 0.33 11.95 -4.71
CA PRO A 17 -0.76 12.90 -4.73
C PRO A 17 -0.99 13.35 -6.17
N GLU A 18 -2.24 13.62 -6.52
CA GLU A 18 -2.62 14.19 -7.83
C GLU A 18 -2.31 13.30 -9.04
N THR A 19 -1.98 12.03 -8.83
CA THR A 19 -1.76 11.08 -9.94
C THR A 19 -3.10 10.64 -10.53
N GLU A 20 -3.19 10.59 -11.86
CA GLU A 20 -4.31 9.96 -12.58
C GLU A 20 -4.08 8.45 -12.63
N LEU A 21 -4.89 7.69 -11.87
CA LEU A 21 -4.73 6.24 -11.71
C LEU A 21 -5.77 5.44 -12.50
N ASN A 22 -6.34 6.02 -13.56
CA ASN A 22 -7.27 5.29 -14.42
C ASN A 22 -6.58 4.07 -15.06
N ASN A 23 -7.16 2.88 -14.88
CA ASN A 23 -6.66 1.63 -15.46
C ASN A 23 -5.23 1.25 -15.02
N ILE A 24 -4.76 1.71 -13.86
CA ILE A 24 -3.55 1.16 -13.25
C ILE A 24 -3.82 -0.26 -12.77
N ASN A 25 -2.91 -1.19 -13.07
CA ASN A 25 -2.93 -2.51 -12.46
C ASN A 25 -2.19 -2.46 -11.11
N LEU A 26 -2.89 -2.75 -10.02
CA LEU A 26 -2.35 -2.85 -8.65
C LEU A 26 -2.60 -4.24 -8.06
N ASP A 27 -2.89 -5.23 -8.92
CA ASP A 27 -3.08 -6.60 -8.48
C ASP A 27 -1.83 -7.10 -7.72
N GLU A 28 -2.04 -7.71 -6.56
CA GLU A 28 -0.99 -8.18 -5.66
C GLU A 28 -0.01 -7.10 -5.16
N ALA A 29 -0.25 -5.82 -5.43
CA ALA A 29 0.61 -4.74 -4.96
C ALA A 29 0.52 -4.57 -3.44
N LEU A 30 1.65 -4.29 -2.79
CA LEU A 30 1.74 -3.99 -1.37
C LEU A 30 1.80 -2.47 -1.18
N LEU A 31 0.74 -1.89 -0.61
CA LEU A 31 0.61 -0.47 -0.29
C LEU A 31 0.64 -0.30 1.24
N LEU A 32 1.81 0.01 1.79
CA LEU A 32 2.01 0.29 3.21
C LEU A 32 2.18 1.80 3.42
N ASP A 33 1.31 2.40 4.23
CA ASP A 33 1.33 3.83 4.58
C ASP A 33 1.44 4.76 3.35
N THR A 34 0.91 4.33 2.20
CA THR A 34 0.95 5.08 0.94
C THR A 34 -0.09 6.19 0.96
N ILE A 35 0.26 7.36 0.41
CA ILE A 35 -0.61 8.54 0.34
C ILE A 35 -1.25 8.64 -1.05
N LEU A 36 -2.56 8.37 -1.11
CA LEU A 36 -3.40 8.44 -2.31
C LEU A 36 -4.52 9.49 -2.19
N THR A 37 -4.51 10.34 -1.16
CA THR A 37 -5.62 11.26 -0.81
C THR A 37 -6.15 12.09 -1.99
N ASN A 38 -5.27 12.50 -2.90
CA ASN A 38 -5.61 13.34 -4.07
C ASN A 38 -5.57 12.56 -5.40
N ALA A 39 -5.43 11.23 -5.37
CA ALA A 39 -5.44 10.43 -6.59
C ALA A 39 -6.80 10.53 -7.30
N LYS A 40 -6.76 10.68 -8.61
CA LYS A 40 -7.95 10.82 -9.46
C LYS A 40 -8.24 9.52 -10.18
N ASN A 41 -9.53 9.23 -10.39
CA ASN A 41 -10.02 8.09 -11.16
C ASN A 41 -9.57 6.71 -10.65
N LEU A 42 -9.22 6.60 -9.36
CA LEU A 42 -8.96 5.31 -8.73
C LEU A 42 -10.30 4.64 -8.41
N GLN A 43 -10.50 3.41 -8.86
CA GLN A 43 -11.71 2.65 -8.55
C GLN A 43 -11.44 1.67 -7.41
N ALA A 44 -12.47 1.35 -6.62
CA ALA A 44 -12.34 0.36 -5.56
C ALA A 44 -11.87 -1.01 -6.10
N SER A 45 -12.36 -1.38 -7.29
CA SER A 45 -11.97 -2.62 -7.99
C SER A 45 -10.47 -2.72 -8.30
N GLN A 46 -9.79 -1.59 -8.52
CA GLN A 46 -8.34 -1.59 -8.75
C GLN A 46 -7.54 -1.89 -7.48
N LEU A 47 -8.18 -1.84 -6.30
CA LEU A 47 -7.57 -2.19 -5.03
C LEU A 47 -8.06 -3.55 -4.51
N ASP A 48 -8.95 -4.27 -5.22
CA ASP A 48 -9.56 -5.50 -4.69
C ASP A 48 -8.52 -6.59 -4.37
N GLN A 49 -7.50 -6.72 -5.23
CA GLN A 49 -6.40 -7.68 -5.05
C GLN A 49 -5.13 -7.08 -4.44
N ALA A 50 -5.13 -5.78 -4.15
CA ALA A 50 -4.00 -5.13 -3.49
C ALA A 50 -3.99 -5.40 -1.98
N TYR A 51 -2.80 -5.43 -1.39
CA TYR A 51 -2.63 -5.51 0.05
C TYR A 51 -2.40 -4.12 0.62
N ILE A 52 -3.40 -3.60 1.31
CA ILE A 52 -3.39 -2.24 1.86
C ILE A 52 -3.29 -2.24 3.38
N CYS A 53 -2.39 -1.40 3.91
CA CYS A 53 -2.28 -1.14 5.34
C CYS A 53 -1.86 0.31 5.59
N GLY A 54 -2.65 1.08 6.35
CA GLY A 54 -2.38 2.49 6.64
C GLY A 54 -2.47 3.42 5.44
N VAL A 55 -3.13 3.01 4.35
CA VAL A 55 -3.21 3.80 3.11
C VAL A 55 -4.11 5.01 3.31
N GLN A 56 -3.65 6.21 2.95
CA GLN A 56 -4.50 7.39 2.92
C GLN A 56 -5.28 7.44 1.60
N LEU A 57 -6.52 6.97 1.62
CA LEU A 57 -7.37 6.86 0.42
C LEU A 57 -8.06 8.18 0.04
N PRO A 58 -8.39 8.37 -1.24
CA PRO A 58 -9.31 9.43 -1.66
C PRO A 58 -10.66 9.36 -0.93
N ARG A 59 -11.22 10.52 -0.59
CA ARG A 59 -12.48 10.62 0.17
C ARG A 59 -13.70 9.96 -0.49
N TYR A 60 -13.66 9.74 -1.81
CA TYR A 60 -14.76 9.13 -2.55
C TYR A 60 -14.73 7.60 -2.55
N LEU A 61 -13.64 6.98 -2.05
CA LEU A 61 -13.55 5.53 -1.89
C LEU A 61 -13.98 5.12 -0.50
N ASN A 62 -14.89 4.15 -0.42
CA ASN A 62 -15.32 3.54 0.82
C ASN A 62 -14.67 2.17 0.97
N ILE A 63 -13.37 2.16 1.26
CA ILE A 63 -12.55 0.95 1.49
C ILE A 63 -11.85 1.11 2.84
N GLU A 64 -11.75 0.04 3.62
CA GLU A 64 -10.98 0.02 4.87
C GLU A 64 -9.48 0.22 4.60
N PRO A 65 -8.87 1.33 5.05
CA PRO A 65 -7.45 1.63 4.84
C PRO A 65 -6.47 0.58 5.39
N ASN A 66 -6.89 -0.19 6.38
CA ASN A 66 -6.09 -1.17 7.09
C ASN A 66 -6.50 -2.62 6.81
N ARG A 67 -7.13 -2.87 5.66
CA ARG A 67 -7.76 -4.16 5.33
C ARG A 67 -6.82 -5.38 5.46
N ASN A 68 -5.54 -5.23 5.11
CA ASN A 68 -4.60 -6.36 4.96
C ASN A 68 -3.31 -6.19 5.77
N CYS A 69 -3.36 -5.52 6.93
CA CYS A 69 -2.14 -5.26 7.71
C CYS A 69 -1.39 -6.53 8.13
N GLU A 70 -2.10 -7.63 8.41
CA GLU A 70 -1.46 -8.89 8.77
C GLU A 70 -0.74 -9.54 7.57
N GLU A 71 -1.39 -9.54 6.40
CA GLU A 71 -0.81 -10.05 5.16
C GLU A 71 0.37 -9.20 4.72
N VAL A 72 0.31 -7.87 4.87
CA VAL A 72 1.43 -6.97 4.61
C VAL A 72 2.64 -7.34 5.46
N GLU A 73 2.47 -7.60 6.76
CA GLU A 73 3.57 -8.08 7.63
C GLU A 73 4.16 -9.40 7.12
N LEU A 74 3.31 -10.35 6.73
CA LEU A 74 3.75 -11.65 6.21
C LEU A 74 4.48 -11.51 4.88
N MET A 75 4.01 -10.68 3.96
CA MET A 75 4.64 -10.44 2.67
C MET A 75 5.99 -9.76 2.82
N LEU A 76 6.10 -8.73 3.67
CA LEU A 76 7.38 -8.09 3.95
C LEU A 76 8.39 -9.09 4.53
N ALA A 77 7.95 -9.97 5.44
CA ALA A 77 8.81 -11.03 5.99
C ALA A 77 9.26 -12.06 4.94
N LYS A 78 8.46 -12.29 3.90
CA LYS A 78 8.81 -13.17 2.77
C LYS A 78 9.76 -12.50 1.80
N GLU A 79 9.50 -11.24 1.46
CA GLU A 79 10.30 -10.48 0.49
C GLU A 79 11.68 -10.12 1.05
N TYR A 80 11.71 -9.63 2.28
CA TYR A 80 12.93 -9.14 2.90
C TYR A 80 13.51 -10.18 3.85
N ALA A 81 14.56 -10.88 3.41
CA ALA A 81 15.23 -11.92 4.21
C ALA A 81 15.71 -11.46 5.61
N TRP A 82 15.95 -10.16 5.81
CA TRP A 82 16.33 -9.60 7.11
C TRP A 82 15.15 -9.46 8.08
N LEU A 83 13.91 -9.44 7.57
CA LEU A 83 12.66 -9.52 8.33
C LEU A 83 12.33 -10.99 8.64
N LYS A 84 13.19 -11.63 9.42
CA LYS A 84 13.23 -13.06 9.78
C LYS A 84 11.89 -13.76 10.04
N ASN A 85 10.86 -13.00 10.44
CA ASN A 85 9.50 -13.47 10.66
C ASN A 85 8.52 -12.29 10.66
N GLN A 86 7.23 -12.61 10.73
CA GLN A 86 6.14 -11.64 10.81
C GLN A 86 6.30 -10.65 11.99
N ALA A 87 6.77 -11.11 13.15
CA ALA A 87 6.96 -10.23 14.31
C ALA A 87 8.07 -9.19 14.07
N ALA A 88 9.12 -9.56 13.34
CA ALA A 88 10.16 -8.62 12.90
C ALA A 88 9.60 -7.61 11.90
N ALA A 89 8.78 -8.06 10.93
CA ALA A 89 8.08 -7.16 10.00
C ALA A 89 7.15 -6.19 10.73
N ARG A 90 6.32 -6.67 11.66
CA ARG A 90 5.46 -5.82 12.51
C ARG A 90 6.26 -4.80 13.29
N LYS A 91 7.40 -5.20 13.87
CA LYS A 91 8.29 -4.27 14.58
C LYS A 91 8.84 -3.22 13.62
N PHE A 92 9.32 -3.63 12.45
CA PHE A 92 9.79 -2.72 11.42
C PHE A 92 8.73 -1.70 11.00
N ILE A 93 7.50 -2.13 10.69
CA ILE A 93 6.41 -1.22 10.33
C ILE A 93 6.13 -0.20 11.44
N ARG A 94 6.16 -0.65 12.70
CA ARG A 94 5.96 0.23 13.85
C ARG A 94 7.07 1.26 13.99
N ASP A 95 8.32 0.82 13.83
CA ASP A 95 9.49 1.69 13.91
C ASP A 95 9.44 2.72 12.77
N LEU A 96 9.12 2.28 11.55
CA LEU A 96 8.90 3.14 10.37
C LEU A 96 7.86 4.24 10.66
N ARG A 97 6.72 3.90 11.26
CA ARG A 97 5.67 4.91 11.58
C ARG A 97 6.11 5.91 12.64
N ASN A 98 6.89 5.49 13.61
CA ASN A 98 7.38 6.34 14.68
C ASN A 98 8.45 7.35 14.21
N GLU A 99 9.26 6.97 13.22
CA GLU A 99 10.29 7.85 12.65
C GLU A 99 9.73 9.01 11.82
N PHE A 100 8.52 8.85 11.26
CA PHE A 100 7.89 9.83 10.36
C PHE A 100 6.63 10.51 10.94
N SER A 101 6.47 10.50 12.26
CA SER A 101 5.39 11.20 12.95
C SER A 101 5.72 12.70 13.08
N TRP A 102 5.14 13.54 12.21
CA TRP A 102 5.08 15.01 12.36
C TRP A 102 3.77 15.41 13.02
#